data_AF-A0A9P1NHH3-F1
#
_entry.id   AF-A0A9P1NHH3-F1
#
_cell.length_a   1.000
_cell.length_b   1.000
_cell.length_c   1.000
_cell.angle_alpha   90.00
_cell.angle_beta   90.00
_cell.angle_gamma   90.00
#
_symmetry.space_group_name_H-M   'P 1'
#
loop_
_entity.id
_entity.type
_entity.pdbx_description
1 polymer ?
#
loop_
_entity_poly.entity_id
_entity_poly.type
_entity_poly.pdbx_seq_one_letter_code
_entity_poly.pdbx_strand_id
1 'polypeptide(L)'
;MKKKLIGVLVIVCSVIMYSIVSHPLKNQRSTEEVLESAWDEFGLFSFGIGETDPVISIGMDKTKSEEELRRYLNDNLSDEDKEKYEVKIIKEDINVLERQHEKYLESNKAH
;
A
#
# COMPACT_ATOMS: atom_id res chain seq x y z
N MET A 1 27.42 27.56 3.80
CA MET A 1 26.45 26.67 3.13
C MET A 1 25.67 25.92 4.20
N LYS A 2 24.36 26.15 4.33
CA LYS A 2 23.53 25.54 5.39
C LYS A 2 22.68 24.44 4.75
N LYS A 3 22.95 23.18 5.08
CA LYS A 3 22.15 22.03 4.62
C LYS A 3 20.93 21.92 5.53
N LYS A 4 19.73 22.15 5.01
CA LYS A 4 18.48 21.90 5.74
C LYS A 4 18.05 20.47 5.44
N LEU A 5 18.14 19.59 6.44
CA LEU A 5 17.54 18.26 6.38
C LEU A 5 16.05 18.43 6.68
N ILE A 6 15.22 18.19 5.67
CA ILE A 6 13.76 18.15 5.80
C ILE A 6 13.46 16.75 6.35
N GLY A 7 13.11 16.69 7.64
CA GLY A 7 12.68 15.47 8.30
C GLY A 7 11.30 15.07 7.79
N VAL A 8 11.21 13.91 7.16
CA VAL A 8 9.94 13.29 6.77
C VAL A 8 9.22 12.85 8.04
N LEU A 9 8.03 13.42 8.28
CA LEU A 9 7.16 13.06 9.38
C LEU A 9 6.26 11.91 8.93
N VAL A 10 6.66 10.66 9.19
CA VAL A 10 5.80 9.49 8.95
C VAL A 10 4.89 9.34 10.17
N ILE A 11 3.65 9.83 10.07
CA ILE A 11 2.62 9.60 11.09
C ILE A 11 1.97 8.25 10.78
N VAL A 12 2.46 7.21 11.44
CA VAL A 12 1.80 5.90 11.51
C VAL A 12 0.64 6.02 12.51
N CYS A 13 -0.57 6.28 12.02
CA CYS A 13 -1.79 6.19 12.82
C CYS A 13 -2.35 4.76 12.73
N SER A 14 -1.74 3.81 13.44
CA SER A 14 -2.26 2.44 13.59
C SER A 14 -3.32 2.40 14.68
N VAL A 15 -4.60 2.55 14.33
CA VAL A 15 -5.72 2.25 15.23
C VAL A 15 -6.20 0.84 14.91
N ILE A 16 -5.42 -0.19 15.31
CA ILE A 16 -5.79 -1.59 15.08
C ILE A 16 -6.48 -2.13 16.33
N MET A 17 -7.82 -2.23 16.30
CA MET A 17 -8.56 -3.07 17.24
C MET A 17 -8.42 -4.53 16.82
N TYR A 18 -7.54 -5.25 17.52
CA TYR A 18 -7.25 -6.66 17.31
C TYR A 18 -8.45 -7.53 17.73
N SER A 19 -9.19 -8.08 16.76
CA SER A 19 -10.08 -9.23 17.00
C SER A 19 -9.32 -10.51 16.69
N ILE A 20 -8.93 -11.23 17.74
CA ILE A 20 -8.13 -12.45 17.67
C ILE A 20 -9.01 -13.61 17.19
N VAL A 21 -8.78 -14.09 15.97
CA VAL A 21 -9.08 -15.46 15.55
C VAL A 21 -7.76 -16.19 15.36
N SER A 22 -7.59 -17.28 16.09
CA SER A 22 -6.34 -18.02 16.22
C SER A 22 -6.25 -19.13 15.18
N HIS A 23 -5.40 -18.95 14.17
CA HIS A 23 -4.89 -20.04 13.33
C HIS A 23 -3.36 -20.08 13.44
N PRO A 24 -2.74 -21.27 13.58
CA PRO A 24 -1.29 -21.38 13.74
C PRO A 24 -0.63 -21.31 12.37
N LEU A 25 -0.33 -20.11 11.87
CA LEU A 25 0.36 -19.92 10.59
C LEU A 25 1.83 -19.56 10.84
N LYS A 26 2.72 -20.51 10.55
CA LYS A 26 4.18 -20.33 10.59
C LYS A 26 4.58 -19.07 9.80
N ASN A 27 5.08 -18.03 10.47
CA ASN A 27 5.89 -16.93 9.89
C ASN A 27 5.40 -16.36 8.53
N GLN A 28 4.11 -16.38 8.27
CA GLN A 28 3.58 -15.83 7.04
C GLN A 28 3.45 -14.33 7.23
N ARG A 29 4.15 -13.56 6.38
CA ARG A 29 4.00 -12.10 6.37
C ARG A 29 2.54 -11.78 6.11
N SER A 30 2.01 -10.85 6.87
CA SER A 30 0.73 -10.23 6.59
C SER A 30 0.76 -9.52 5.23
N THR A 31 -0.40 -9.34 4.61
CA THR A 31 -0.54 -8.55 3.38
C THR A 31 0.08 -7.16 3.52
N GLU A 32 -0.06 -6.53 4.68
CA GLU A 32 0.57 -5.23 4.99
C GLU A 32 2.10 -5.32 4.96
N GLU A 33 2.71 -6.28 5.66
CA GLU A 33 4.16 -6.47 5.66
C GLU A 33 4.73 -6.78 4.25
N VAL A 34 3.97 -7.48 3.40
CA VAL A 34 4.35 -7.72 2.00
C VAL A 34 4.35 -6.41 1.20
N LEU A 35 3.31 -5.58 1.35
CA LEU A 35 3.20 -4.29 0.66
C LEU A 35 4.23 -3.28 1.17
N GLU A 36 4.50 -3.24 2.47
CA GLU A 36 5.55 -2.41 3.06
C GLU A 36 6.94 -2.81 2.54
N SER A 37 7.21 -4.11 2.43
CA SER A 37 8.47 -4.62 1.87
C SER A 37 8.64 -4.25 0.40
N ALA A 38 7.53 -4.15 -0.35
CA ALA A 38 7.54 -3.77 -1.76
C ALA A 38 7.69 -2.26 -1.99
N TRP A 39 7.54 -1.43 -0.95
CA TRP A 39 7.39 0.01 -1.08
C TRP A 39 8.54 0.67 -1.83
N ASP A 40 9.77 0.55 -1.32
CA ASP A 40 10.94 1.20 -1.91
C ASP A 40 11.42 0.49 -3.19
N GLU A 41 11.34 -0.84 -3.22
CA GLU A 41 11.83 -1.65 -4.32
C GLU A 41 11.05 -1.37 -5.61
N PHE A 42 9.72 -1.38 -5.52
CA PHE A 42 8.81 -1.23 -6.65
C PHE A 42 8.31 0.22 -6.83
N GLY A 43 8.75 1.14 -5.97
CA GLY A 43 8.36 2.56 -6.04
C GLY A 43 6.87 2.76 -5.81
N LEU A 44 6.35 2.17 -4.74
CA LEU A 44 4.99 2.43 -4.29
C LEU A 44 4.91 3.83 -3.67
N PHE A 45 3.78 4.49 -3.90
CA PHE A 45 3.48 5.78 -3.27
C PHE A 45 2.28 5.69 -2.34
N SER A 46 1.43 4.70 -2.55
CA SER A 46 0.28 4.42 -1.71
C SER A 46 -0.15 2.97 -1.88
N PHE A 47 -0.72 2.40 -0.83
CA PHE A 47 -1.55 1.23 -0.94
C PHE A 47 -2.74 1.35 0.02
N GLY A 48 -3.81 0.61 -0.28
CA GLY A 48 -4.97 0.46 0.59
C GLY A 48 -5.50 -0.96 0.49
N ILE A 49 -5.83 -1.55 1.63
CA ILE A 49 -6.46 -2.87 1.73
C ILE A 49 -7.91 -2.62 2.11
N GLY A 50 -8.84 -2.96 1.22
CA GLY A 50 -10.25 -2.78 1.51
C GLY A 50 -10.74 -3.76 2.58
N GLU A 51 -11.41 -3.23 3.61
CA GLU A 51 -11.99 -4.03 4.68
C GLU A 51 -13.33 -4.66 4.27
N THR A 52 -14.16 -3.91 3.54
CA THR A 52 -15.49 -4.32 3.08
C THR A 52 -15.49 -4.83 1.65
N ASP A 53 -14.75 -4.15 0.78
CA ASP A 53 -14.52 -4.57 -0.60
C ASP A 53 -13.14 -5.22 -0.66
N PRO A 54 -13.01 -6.48 -1.09
CA PRO A 54 -11.74 -7.19 -1.02
C PRO A 54 -10.85 -6.79 -2.21
N VAL A 55 -10.40 -5.54 -2.20
CA VAL A 55 -9.50 -4.97 -3.21
C VAL A 55 -8.26 -4.41 -2.53
N ILE A 56 -7.09 -4.83 -3.02
CA ILE A 56 -5.81 -4.18 -2.72
C ILE A 56 -5.57 -3.16 -3.83
N SER A 57 -5.63 -1.88 -3.48
CA SER A 57 -5.34 -0.78 -4.40
C SER A 57 -3.91 -0.29 -4.19
N ILE A 58 -3.11 -0.23 -5.25
CA ILE A 58 -1.69 0.14 -5.18
C ILE A 58 -1.41 1.27 -6.18
N GLY A 59 -0.85 2.37 -5.70
CA GLY A 59 -0.28 3.44 -6.53
C GLY A 59 1.23 3.25 -6.68
N MET A 60 1.73 3.18 -7.91
CA MET A 60 3.16 2.99 -8.18
C MET A 60 3.73 3.94 -9.24
N ASP A 61 5.05 4.12 -9.20
CA ASP A 61 5.80 4.93 -10.16
C ASP A 61 5.68 4.42 -11.60
N LYS A 62 5.35 5.33 -12.51
CA LYS A 62 5.26 5.06 -13.96
C LYS A 62 6.54 4.50 -14.59
N THR A 63 7.70 4.71 -13.97
CA THR A 63 9.01 4.23 -14.44
C THR A 63 9.33 2.81 -13.97
N LYS A 64 8.64 2.31 -12.94
CA LYS A 64 8.84 0.98 -12.36
C LYS A 64 7.99 -0.09 -13.06
N SER A 65 8.38 -1.36 -12.97
CA SER A 65 7.68 -2.45 -13.67
C SER A 65 6.46 -2.94 -12.88
N GLU A 66 5.26 -2.79 -13.46
CA GLU A 66 4.05 -3.39 -12.90
C GLU A 66 4.11 -4.92 -12.92
N GLU A 67 4.71 -5.50 -13.97
CA GLU A 67 4.82 -6.95 -14.11
C GLU A 67 5.67 -7.56 -12.99
N GLU A 68 6.79 -6.91 -12.64
CA GLU A 68 7.67 -7.38 -11.56
C GLU A 68 6.96 -7.28 -10.20
N LEU A 69 6.21 -6.20 -9.96
CA LEU A 69 5.39 -6.07 -8.76
C LEU A 69 4.33 -7.19 -8.68
N ARG A 70 3.65 -7.50 -9.79
CA ARG A 70 2.64 -8.59 -9.82
C ARG A 70 3.26 -9.94 -9.50
N ARG A 71 4.45 -10.24 -10.03
CA ARG A 71 5.19 -11.48 -9.70
C ARG A 71 5.58 -11.51 -8.22
N TYR A 72 6.12 -10.41 -7.70
CA TYR A 72 6.46 -10.29 -6.29
C TYR A 72 5.25 -10.56 -5.39
N LEU A 73 4.10 -9.94 -5.67
CA LEU A 73 2.87 -10.13 -4.89
C LEU A 73 2.39 -11.59 -4.98
N ASN A 74 2.44 -12.21 -6.16
CA ASN A 74 2.06 -13.61 -6.33
C ASN A 74 2.93 -14.57 -5.49
N ASP A 75 4.23 -14.28 -5.40
CA ASP A 75 5.21 -15.12 -4.70
C ASP A 75 5.21 -14.91 -3.18
N ASN A 76 4.75 -13.75 -2.70
CA ASN A 76 4.85 -13.36 -1.28
C ASN A 76 3.50 -13.28 -0.54
N LEU A 77 2.38 -13.06 -1.24
CA LEU A 77 1.06 -13.12 -0.62
C LEU A 77 0.64 -14.56 -0.33
N SER A 78 -0.16 -14.74 0.73
CA SER A 78 -0.76 -16.03 1.02
C SER A 78 -1.70 -16.48 -0.08
N ASP A 79 -1.89 -17.79 -0.24
CA ASP A 79 -2.88 -18.32 -1.17
C ASP A 79 -4.29 -17.84 -0.81
N GLU A 80 -4.60 -17.74 0.49
CA GLU A 80 -5.84 -17.17 1.00
C GLU A 80 -6.03 -15.70 0.58
N ASP A 81 -4.99 -14.86 0.71
CA ASP A 81 -5.05 -13.45 0.34
C ASP A 81 -5.17 -13.28 -1.18
N LYS A 82 -4.50 -14.12 -1.97
CA LYS A 82 -4.59 -14.12 -3.44
C LYS A 82 -5.98 -14.51 -3.94
N GLU A 83 -6.65 -15.42 -3.24
CA GLU A 83 -8.05 -15.78 -3.54
C GLU A 83 -9.04 -14.72 -3.06
N LYS A 84 -8.77 -14.13 -1.89
CA LYS A 84 -9.65 -13.14 -1.27
C LYS A 84 -9.64 -11.82 -2.02
N TYR A 85 -8.46 -11.27 -2.33
CA TYR A 85 -8.31 -9.90 -2.78
C TYR A 85 -8.07 -9.77 -4.29
N GLU A 86 -8.82 -8.87 -4.94
CA GLU A 86 -8.46 -8.38 -6.27
C GLU A 86 -7.33 -7.33 -6.16
N VAL A 87 -6.29 -7.45 -6.98
CA VAL A 87 -5.17 -6.49 -6.99
C VAL A 87 -5.32 -5.48 -8.13
N LYS A 88 -5.57 -4.23 -7.76
CA LYS A 88 -5.67 -3.09 -8.68
C LYS A 88 -4.44 -2.20 -8.58
N ILE A 89 -3.70 -2.08 -9.68
CA ILE A 89 -2.49 -1.25 -9.77
C ILE A 89 -2.78 -0.02 -10.61
N ILE A 90 -2.48 1.15 -10.06
CA ILE A 90 -2.56 2.46 -10.72
C ILE A 90 -1.14 2.95 -10.89
N LYS A 91 -0.71 3.03 -12.14
CA LYS A 91 0.66 3.40 -12.50
C LYS A 91 0.67 4.78 -13.13
N GLU A 92 1.19 5.76 -12.41
CA GLU A 92 1.07 7.17 -12.78
C GLU A 92 2.27 8.00 -12.27
N ASP A 93 2.39 9.24 -12.74
CA ASP A 93 3.37 10.19 -12.21
C ASP A 93 3.05 10.57 -10.75
N ILE A 94 4.07 10.62 -9.88
CA ILE A 94 3.91 10.95 -8.46
C ILE A 94 3.18 12.29 -8.26
N ASN A 95 3.43 13.29 -9.12
CA ASN A 95 2.80 14.60 -9.02
C ASN A 95 1.30 14.55 -9.36
N VAL A 96 0.85 13.54 -10.10
CA VAL A 96 -0.58 13.32 -10.39
C VAL A 96 -1.23 12.62 -9.20
N LEU A 97 -0.56 11.61 -8.63
CA LEU A 97 -1.05 10.87 -7.47
C LEU A 97 -1.18 11.76 -6.23
N GLU A 98 -0.20 12.62 -5.96
CA GLU A 98 -0.27 13.61 -4.88
C GLU A 98 -1.48 14.55 -5.04
N ARG A 99 -1.68 15.12 -6.23
CA ARG A 99 -2.83 16.00 -6.52
C ARG A 99 -4.18 15.27 -6.40
N GLN A 100 -4.24 13.99 -6.75
CA GLN A 100 -5.46 13.19 -6.57
C GLN A 100 -5.75 12.94 -5.09
N HIS A 101 -4.72 12.65 -4.30
CA HIS A 101 -4.84 12.48 -2.85
C HIS A 101 -5.26 13.79 -2.16
N GLU A 102 -4.65 14.91 -2.51
CA GLU A 102 -5.03 16.24 -2.01
C GLU A 102 -6.52 16.54 -2.28
N LYS A 103 -6.99 16.30 -3.51
CA LYS A 103 -8.41 16.48 -3.88
C LYS A 103 -9.35 15.61 -3.06
N TYR A 104 -8.98 14.35 -2.81
CA TYR A 104 -9.76 13.44 -1.96
C TYR A 104 -9.86 13.94 -0.52
N LEU A 105 -8.74 14.44 0.04
CA LEU A 105 -8.73 15.04 1.37
C LEU A 105 -9.57 16.32 1.44
N GLU A 106 -9.55 17.15 0.41
CA GLU A 106 -10.40 18.35 0.33
C GLU A 106 -11.89 18.01 0.25
N SER A 107 -12.28 17.03 -0.58
CA SER A 107 -13.69 16.62 -0.70
C SER A 107 -14.26 16.06 0.59
N ASN A 108 -13.43 15.40 1.40
CA ASN A 108 -13.86 14.79 2.66
C ASN A 108 -13.84 15.76 3.85
N LYS A 109 -13.25 16.95 3.72
CA LYS A 109 -13.32 18.02 4.72
C LYS A 109 -14.60 18.87 4.62
N ALA A 110 -15.34 18.75 3.52
CA ALA A 110 -16.56 19.52 3.26
C ALA A 110 -17.84 18.89 3.84
N HIS A 111 -17.71 17.81 4.61
CA HIS A 111 -18.77 17.12 5.35
C HIS A 111 -18.46 17.11 6.84
#